data_AF-A0A0X3Y6U4-F1
#
_entry.id   AF-A0A0X3Y6U4-F1
#
_cell.length_a   1.000
_cell.length_b   1.000
_cell.length_c   1.000
_cell.angle_alpha   90.00
_cell.angle_beta   90.00
_cell.angle_gamma   90.00
#
_symmetry.space_group_name_H-M   'P 1'
#
loop_
_entity.id
_entity.type
_entity.pdbx_description
1 polymer ?
#
loop_
_entity_poly.entity_id
_entity_poly.type
_entity_poly.pdbx_seq_one_letter_code
_entity_poly.pdbx_strand_id
1 'polypeptide(L)' 'MKLEISEQYLMLLTSALNDAIKYNEKFLHSETIRDVSDYEEHLVCLENCQAWLEDEYKKIAKDNPQMLPYEKVVR' A
#
# COMPACT_ATOMS: atom_id res chain seq x y z
N MET A 1 9.18 -12.77 14.88
CA MET A 1 9.73 -11.41 14.80
C MET A 1 8.56 -10.48 14.51
N LYS A 2 8.17 -9.60 15.42
CA LYS A 2 7.20 -8.53 15.09
C LYS A 2 8.00 -7.40 14.43
N LEU A 3 7.60 -7.00 13.23
CA LEU A 3 8.10 -5.78 12.62
C LEU A 3 7.44 -4.61 13.34
N GLU A 4 8.23 -3.81 14.04
CA GLU A 4 7.77 -2.55 14.62
C GLU A 4 8.08 -1.43 13.64
N ILE A 5 7.04 -0.86 13.03
CA ILE A 5 7.14 0.27 12.10
C ILE A 5 6.90 1.54 12.91
N SER A 6 7.78 2.55 12.79
CA SER A 6 7.52 3.84 13.41
C SER A 6 6.31 4.52 12.76
N GLU A 7 5.57 5.32 13.53
CA GLU A 7 4.35 6.01 13.06
C GLU A 7 4.61 6.86 11.80
N GLN A 8 5.75 7.54 11.76
CA GLN A 8 6.19 8.38 10.65
C GLN A 8 6.46 7.54 9.39
N TYR A 9 7.13 6.40 9.55
CA TYR A 9 7.39 5.50 8.43
C TYR A 9 6.13 4.78 7.98
N LEU A 10 5.17 4.53 8.85
CA LEU A 10 3.93 3.84 8.50
C LEU A 10 3.09 4.65 7.50
N MET A 11 2.94 5.96 7.72
CA MET A 11 2.26 6.84 6.77
C MET A 11 2.98 6.90 5.42
N LEU A 12 4.31 7.03 5.44
CA LEU A 12 5.11 7.06 4.23
C LEU A 12 5.00 5.75 3.43
N LEU A 13 5.12 4.60 4.11
CA LEU A 13 5.00 3.29 3.50
C LEU A 13 3.61 3.07 2.90
N THR A 14 2.56 3.49 3.62
CA THR A 14 1.17 3.41 3.15
C THR A 14 0.97 4.21 1.86
N SER A 15 1.49 5.43 1.81
CA SER A 15 1.41 6.28 0.62
C SER A 15 2.21 5.69 -0.54
N ALA A 16 3.44 5.23 -0.28
CA ALA A 16 4.32 4.69 -1.31
C ALA A 16 3.75 3.41 -1.93
N LEU A 17 3.16 2.54 -1.11
CA LEU A 17 2.56 1.29 -1.58
C LEU A 17 1.28 1.55 -2.38
N ASN A 18 0.45 2.50 -1.95
CA ASN A 18 -0.70 2.98 -2.74
C ASN A 18 -0.28 3.50 -4.13
N ASP A 19 0.77 4.31 -4.19
CA ASP A 19 1.28 4.84 -5.46
C ASP A 19 1.82 3.71 -6.35
N ALA A 20 2.50 2.73 -5.77
CA ALA A 20 2.99 1.55 -6.48
C ALA A 20 1.83 0.72 -7.06
N ILE A 21 0.77 0.47 -6.29
CA ILE A 21 -0.43 -0.23 -6.75
C ILE A 21 -1.04 0.52 -7.94
N LYS A 22 -1.31 1.82 -7.79
CA LYS A 22 -1.91 2.65 -8.84
C LYS A 22 -1.07 2.73 -10.11
N TYR A 23 0.25 2.78 -9.96
CA TYR A 23 1.15 2.74 -11.09
C TYR A 23 1.04 1.40 -11.82
N ASN A 24 1.10 0.28 -11.10
CA ASN A 24 1.03 -1.06 -11.68
C ASN A 24 -0.34 -1.33 -12.33
N GLU A 25 -1.45 -0.93 -11.70
CA GLU A 25 -2.79 -1.01 -12.30
C GLU A 25 -2.86 -0.29 -13.65
N LYS A 26 -2.34 0.94 -13.72
CA LYS A 26 -2.29 1.68 -15.00
C LYS A 26 -1.33 1.06 -16.00
N PHE A 27 -0.22 0.52 -15.52
CA PHE A 27 0.79 -0.11 -16.36
C PHE A 27 0.26 -1.37 -17.04
N LEU A 28 -0.53 -2.18 -16.33
CA LEU A 28 -1.23 -3.36 -16.86
C LEU A 28 -2.11 -3.04 -18.07
N HIS A 29 -2.71 -1.85 -18.10
CA HIS A 29 -3.54 -1.39 -19.22
C HIS A 29 -2.76 -0.65 -20.32
N SER A 30 -1.43 -0.56 -20.21
CA SER A 30 -0.62 0.12 -21.22
C SER A 30 -0.49 -0.72 -22.49
N GLU A 31 -0.49 -0.05 -23.64
CA GLU A 31 -0.35 -0.71 -24.95
C GLU A 31 1.04 -1.35 -25.17
N THR A 32 1.99 -1.13 -24.26
CA THR A 32 3.37 -1.60 -24.39
C THR A 32 3.61 -3.01 -23.86
N ILE A 33 2.71 -3.51 -23.01
CA ILE A 33 2.85 -4.83 -22.40
C ILE A 33 2.12 -5.87 -23.24
N ARG A 34 2.82 -6.96 -23.58
CA ARG A 34 2.26 -8.08 -24.35
C ARG A 34 1.82 -9.25 -23.48
N ASP A 35 2.51 -9.43 -22.35
CA ASP A 35 2.24 -10.46 -21.36
C ASP A 35 2.14 -9.79 -19.98
N VAL A 36 0.96 -9.90 -19.38
CA VAL A 36 0.59 -9.22 -18.14
C VAL A 36 0.73 -10.11 -16.92
N SER A 37 0.93 -11.43 -17.07
CA SER A 37 0.77 -12.39 -15.98
C SER A 37 1.69 -12.10 -14.78
N ASP A 38 2.97 -11.81 -15.03
CA ASP A 38 3.92 -11.47 -13.96
C ASP A 38 3.56 -10.16 -13.24
N TYR A 39 2.98 -9.19 -13.96
CA TYR A 39 2.57 -7.92 -13.40
C TYR A 39 1.28 -8.04 -12.59
N GLU A 40 0.35 -8.90 -13.01
CA GLU A 40 -0.86 -9.23 -12.26
C GLU A 40 -0.49 -9.93 -10.95
N GLU A 41 0.43 -10.91 -10.97
CA GLU A 41 0.92 -11.57 -9.75
C GLU A 41 1.61 -10.58 -8.81
N HIS A 42 2.44 -9.67 -9.36
CA HIS A 42 3.06 -8.62 -8.56
C HIS A 42 2.02 -7.68 -7.94
N LEU A 43 1.01 -7.25 -8.70
CA LEU A 43 -0.06 -6.39 -8.21
C LEU A 43 -0.81 -7.05 -7.04
N VAL A 44 -1.15 -8.33 -7.15
CA VAL A 44 -1.78 -9.10 -6.06
C VAL A 44 -0.89 -9.12 -4.81
N CYS A 45 0.43 -9.23 -4.97
CA CYS A 45 1.35 -9.16 -3.83
C CYS A 45 1.34 -7.77 -3.16
N LEU A 46 1.28 -6.70 -3.95
CA LEU A 46 1.19 -5.33 -3.44
C LEU A 46 -0.13 -5.09 -2.70
N GLU A 47 -1.25 -5.55 -3.24
CA GLU A 47 -2.58 -5.45 -2.63
C GLU A 47 -2.65 -6.20 -1.30
N ASN A 48 -2.11 -7.42 -1.24
CA ASN A 48 -2.02 -8.19 0.01
C ASN A 48 -1.15 -7.47 1.06
N CYS A 49 -0.05 -6.86 0.62
CA CYS A 49 0.80 -6.06 1.49
C CYS A 49 0.05 -4.82 2.01
N GLN A 50 -0.72 -4.14 1.16
CA GLN A 50 -1.50 -2.96 1.52
C GLN A 50 -2.59 -3.30 2.54
N ALA A 51 -3.28 -4.42 2.37
CA ALA A 51 -4.27 -4.91 3.33
C ALA A 51 -3.65 -5.16 4.72
N TRP A 52 -2.48 -5.81 4.76
CA TRP A 52 -1.75 -5.99 6.01
C TRP A 52 -1.33 -4.65 6.63
N LEU A 53 -0.84 -3.71 5.81
CA LEU A 53 -0.40 -2.40 6.26
C LEU A 53 -1.55 -1.56 6.81
N GLU A 54 -2.74 -1.66 6.21
CA GLU A 54 -3.98 -1.03 6.67
C GLU A 54 -4.38 -1.50 8.07
N ASP A 55 -4.30 -2.81 8.33
CA ASP A 55 -4.59 -3.37 9.65
C ASP A 55 -3.62 -2.85 10.71
N GLU A 56 -2.32 -2.79 10.39
CA GLU A 56 -1.31 -2.23 11.29
C GLU A 56 -1.52 -0.72 11.49
N TYR A 57 -1.87 0.02 10.44
CA TYR A 57 -2.22 1.44 10.49
C TYR A 57 -3.37 1.68 11.45
N LYS A 58 -4.47 0.94 11.31
CA LYS A 58 -5.68 1.08 12.14
C LYS A 58 -5.39 0.76 13.61
N LYS A 59 -4.54 -0.23 13.89
CA LYS A 59 -4.12 -0.57 15.26
C LYS A 59 -3.37 0.58 15.91
N ILE A 60 -2.38 1.16 15.21
CA ILE A 60 -1.54 2.23 15.75
C ILE A 60 -2.33 3.55 15.83
N ALA A 61 -3.13 3.88 14.82
CA ALA A 61 -3.95 5.09 14.80
C ALA A 61 -5.01 5.13 15.91
N LYS A 62 -5.45 3.97 16.42
CA LYS A 62 -6.38 3.89 17.55
C LYS A 62 -5.82 4.57 18.80
N ASP A 63 -4.52 4.42 19.04
CA ASP A 63 -3.85 4.94 20.22
C ASP A 63 -3.13 6.28 19.93
N ASN A 64 -3.13 6.74 18.67
CA ASN A 64 -2.50 7.98 18.24
C ASN A 64 -3.46 8.88 17.41
N PRO A 65 -4.16 9.83 18.06
CA PRO A 65 -5.12 10.72 17.40
C PRO A 65 -4.49 11.78 16.49
N GLN A 66 -3.15 11.91 16.45
CA GLN A 66 -2.47 12.86 15.56
C GLN A 66 -2.20 12.29 14.16
N MET A 67 -2.37 10.97 13.98
CA MET A 67 -2.23 10.34 12.68
C MET A 67 -3.36 10.78 11.74
N LEU A 68 -3.04 10.87 10.45
CA LEU A 68 -4.07 11.09 9.44
C LEU A 68 -5.01 9.87 9.38
N PRO A 69 -6.30 10.05 9.06
CA PRO A 69 -7.14 8.91 8.68
C PRO A 69 -6.51 8.15 7.51
N TYR A 70 -6.54 6.83 7.55
CA TYR A 70 -5.95 5.97 6.53
C TYR A 70 -6.42 6.35 5.11
N GLU A 71 -7.71 6.64 4.97
CA GLU A 71 -8.37 7.02 3.71
C GLU A 71 -7.85 8.36 3.14
N LYS A 72 -7.16 9.17 3.94
CA LYS A 72 -6.51 10.40 3.46
C LYS A 72 -5.09 10.17 2.96
N VAL A 73 -4.48 9.02 3.30
CA VAL A 73 -3.13 8.60 2.91
C VAL A 73 -3.18 7.79 1.61
N VAL A 74 -4.06 6.79 1.53
CA VAL A 74 -4.43 6.11 0.27
C VAL A 74 -5.40 7.02 -0.50
N ARG A 75 -4.87 7.86 -1.39
CA ARG A 75 -5.66 8.72 -2.30
C ARG A 75 -5.58 8.19 -3.69
#